data_AF-A0A239P5D8-F1
#
_entry.id   AF-A0A239P5D8-F1
#
_cell.length_a   1.000
_cell.length_b   1.000
_cell.length_c   1.000
_cell.angle_alpha   90.00
_cell.angle_beta   90.00
_cell.angle_gamma   90.00
#
_symmetry.space_group_name_H-M   'P 1'
#
loop_
_entity.id
_entity.type
_entity.pdbx_description
1 polymer ?
#
loop_
_entity_poly.entity_id
_entity_poly.type
_entity_poly.pdbx_seq_one_letter_code
_entity_poly.pdbx_strand_id
1 'polypeptide(L)'
;MFRRRLAAVAITVALAATSAVSSTPAAATSSAALYTDISVTVTLAQCPRGARGVKRVNITITTPGTSGSNWNGDTVSGLKAFTGNNLVQGTNFCQTGTGIFGGGIGYYNTWQVYRYFSCSGQRTYV
;
A
#
# COMPACT_ATOMS: atom_id res chain seq x y z
N MET A 1 54.05 -54.36 55.94
CA MET A 1 54.84 -53.31 55.25
C MET A 1 53.88 -52.61 54.29
N PHE A 2 53.36 -51.40 54.53
CA PHE A 2 54.02 -50.08 54.32
C PHE A 2 54.67 -50.04 52.93
N ARG A 3 54.31 -49.19 51.95
CA ARG A 3 53.90 -47.79 51.94
C ARG A 3 53.46 -47.44 50.49
N ARG A 4 52.31 -46.77 50.29
CA ARG A 4 52.19 -45.31 49.97
C ARG A 4 52.47 -45.01 48.48
N ARG A 5 51.75 -44.12 47.78
CA ARG A 5 50.86 -43.04 48.20
C ARG A 5 50.24 -42.38 46.96
N LEU A 6 48.99 -41.91 47.15
CA LEU A 6 48.45 -40.56 46.83
C LEU A 6 48.68 -40.03 45.41
N ALA A 7 47.72 -39.49 44.66
CA ALA A 7 46.43 -38.84 44.89
C ALA A 7 46.48 -37.54 44.07
N ALA A 8 45.39 -37.19 43.41
CA ALA A 8 44.90 -35.82 43.30
C ALA A 8 43.54 -35.91 42.60
N VAL A 9 42.45 -35.95 43.36
CA VAL A 9 41.68 -34.79 43.87
C VAL A 9 40.54 -34.48 42.91
N ALA A 10 39.35 -34.63 43.49
CA ALA A 10 38.04 -34.47 42.93
C ALA A 10 37.70 -33.02 42.62
N ILE A 11 36.74 -32.82 41.71
CA ILE A 11 35.74 -31.76 41.86
C ILE A 11 34.38 -32.34 41.46
N THR A 12 33.59 -32.70 42.46
CA THR A 12 32.13 -32.85 42.35
C THR A 12 31.50 -31.48 42.42
N VAL A 13 30.72 -31.10 41.41
CA VAL A 13 29.51 -30.30 41.60
C VAL A 13 28.45 -30.83 40.65
N ALA A 14 27.48 -31.55 41.21
CA ALA A 14 26.21 -31.82 40.57
C ALA A 14 25.37 -30.54 40.62
N LEU A 15 24.73 -30.16 39.51
CA LEU A 15 23.60 -29.23 39.55
C LEU A 15 22.58 -29.65 38.48
N ALA A 16 21.39 -30.01 38.96
CA ALA A 16 20.21 -30.28 38.15
C ALA A 16 19.77 -29.01 37.40
N ALA A 17 19.35 -29.16 36.15
CA ALA A 17 18.65 -28.10 35.42
C ALA A 17 17.62 -28.72 34.48
N THR A 18 16.38 -28.72 34.97
CA THR A 18 15.16 -28.25 34.29
C THR A 18 15.12 -28.38 32.76
N SER A 19 14.23 -29.24 32.28
CA SER A 19 13.78 -29.30 30.88
C SER A 19 13.32 -27.91 30.43
N ALA A 20 14.14 -27.24 29.62
CA ALA A 20 13.79 -25.97 29.01
C ALA A 20 12.60 -26.19 28.06
N VAL A 21 11.47 -25.56 28.38
CA VAL A 21 10.38 -25.35 27.42
C VAL A 21 10.99 -24.56 26.27
N SER A 22 11.18 -25.23 25.14
CA SER A 22 11.54 -24.58 23.89
C SER A 22 10.32 -23.79 23.44
N SER A 23 10.19 -22.55 23.94
CA SER A 23 9.30 -21.57 23.35
C SER A 23 9.85 -21.28 21.95
N THR A 24 9.33 -21.99 20.96
CA THR A 24 9.49 -21.63 19.56
C THR A 24 9.00 -20.19 19.45
N PRO A 25 9.82 -19.24 18.98
CA PRO A 25 9.28 -17.95 18.64
C PRO A 25 8.21 -18.23 17.58
N ALA A 26 6.96 -17.85 17.87
CA ALA A 26 5.93 -17.76 16.87
C ALA A 26 6.56 -16.98 15.73
N ALA A 27 6.74 -17.63 14.57
CA ALA A 27 7.16 -16.94 13.38
C ALA A 27 6.17 -15.79 13.22
N ALA A 28 6.65 -14.57 13.50
CA ALA A 28 5.94 -13.37 13.17
C ALA A 28 5.67 -13.53 11.68
N THR A 29 4.44 -13.90 11.36
CA THR A 29 3.96 -13.85 9.99
C THR A 29 3.88 -12.37 9.75
N SER A 30 5.01 -11.80 9.34
CA SER A 30 5.08 -10.50 8.73
C SER A 30 4.10 -10.60 7.57
N SER A 31 2.86 -10.17 7.81
CA SER A 31 1.92 -9.88 6.75
C SER A 31 2.55 -8.72 6.00
N ALA A 32 3.50 -9.04 5.11
CA ALA A 32 4.05 -8.11 4.16
C ALA A 32 2.82 -7.52 3.49
N ALA A 33 2.53 -6.25 3.78
CA ALA A 33 1.36 -5.62 3.23
C ALA A 33 1.51 -5.71 1.71
N LEU A 34 0.68 -6.56 1.07
CA LEU A 34 0.77 -6.83 -0.34
C LEU A 34 0.27 -5.58 -1.06
N TYR A 35 1.23 -4.70 -1.35
CA TYR A 35 1.01 -3.55 -2.21
C TYR A 35 0.74 -4.03 -3.63
N THR A 36 -0.20 -3.37 -4.27
CA THR A 36 -0.55 -3.62 -5.66
C THR A 36 -0.38 -2.35 -6.47
N ASP A 37 0.27 -2.46 -7.62
CA ASP A 37 0.30 -1.38 -8.61
C ASP A 37 -1.05 -1.26 -9.28
N ILE A 38 -1.57 -0.04 -9.34
CA ILE A 38 -2.84 0.24 -9.98
C ILE A 38 -2.77 1.48 -10.85
N SER A 39 -3.68 1.52 -11.82
CA SER A 39 -3.99 2.74 -12.57
C SER A 39 -5.45 3.08 -12.40
N VAL A 40 -5.74 4.36 -12.20
CA VAL A 40 -7.10 4.87 -12.02
C VAL A 40 -7.41 5.81 -13.17
N THR A 41 -8.45 5.49 -13.93
CA THR A 41 -9.00 6.33 -14.99
C THR A 41 -10.26 7.02 -14.49
N VAL A 42 -10.27 8.34 -14.50
CA VAL A 42 -11.41 9.16 -14.11
C VAL A 42 -12.34 9.31 -15.30
N THR A 43 -13.58 8.90 -15.12
CA THR A 43 -14.59 8.94 -16.18
C THR A 43 -15.46 10.21 -16.08
N LEU A 44 -16.27 10.43 -17.11
CA LEU A 44 -17.25 11.53 -17.13
C LEU A 44 -18.30 11.44 -16.01
N ALA A 45 -18.43 10.29 -15.33
CA ALA A 45 -19.29 10.17 -14.15
C ALA A 45 -18.84 11.13 -13.03
N GLN A 46 -17.55 11.43 -12.93
CA GLN A 46 -16.99 12.42 -12.01
C GLN A 46 -17.09 13.86 -12.55
N CYS A 47 -17.98 14.10 -13.53
CA CYS A 47 -18.27 15.41 -14.10
C CYS A 47 -19.78 15.64 -14.27
N PRO A 48 -20.50 16.04 -13.21
CA PRO A 48 -21.96 16.07 -13.20
C PRO A 48 -22.62 17.17 -14.07
N ARG A 49 -21.88 18.08 -14.71
CA ARG A 49 -22.43 19.29 -15.37
C ARG A 49 -22.08 19.38 -16.85
N GLY A 50 -22.57 18.44 -17.65
CA GLY A 50 -22.48 18.50 -19.11
C GLY A 50 -21.04 18.58 -19.64
N ALA A 51 -20.08 18.06 -18.89
CA ALA A 51 -18.70 18.00 -19.34
C ALA A 51 -18.56 17.09 -20.55
N ARG A 52 -17.65 17.44 -21.44
CA ARG A 52 -17.32 16.71 -22.66
C ARG A 52 -16.04 15.90 -22.53
N GLY A 53 -15.24 16.15 -21.49
CA GLY A 53 -14.03 15.39 -21.21
C GLY A 53 -13.51 15.59 -19.80
N VAL A 54 -12.69 14.63 -19.36
CA VAL A 54 -11.88 14.75 -18.13
C VAL A 54 -10.44 15.08 -18.52
N LYS A 55 -9.84 16.05 -17.84
CA LYS A 55 -8.44 16.44 -17.96
C LYS A 55 -7.88 16.69 -16.57
N ARG A 56 -6.55 16.71 -16.44
CA ARG A 56 -5.85 17.17 -15.22
C ARG A 56 -6.37 16.46 -13.98
N VAL A 57 -6.02 15.20 -13.86
CA VAL A 57 -6.43 14.37 -12.74
C VAL A 57 -5.34 14.32 -11.69
N ASN A 58 -5.72 14.47 -10.43
CA ASN A 58 -4.86 14.25 -9.28
C ASN A 58 -5.56 13.20 -8.41
N ILE A 59 -4.83 12.17 -8.01
CA ILE A 59 -5.39 11.03 -7.28
C ILE A 59 -4.53 10.73 -6.08
N THR A 60 -5.18 10.49 -4.96
CA THR A 60 -4.57 10.08 -3.70
C THR A 60 -5.30 8.86 -3.16
N ILE A 61 -4.54 7.87 -2.73
CA ILE A 61 -5.02 6.68 -2.03
C ILE A 61 -4.55 6.81 -0.59
N THR A 62 -5.47 7.04 0.33
CA THR A 62 -5.16 7.35 1.74
C THR A 62 -4.36 6.25 2.41
N THR A 63 -4.56 5.01 1.99
CA THR A 63 -3.87 3.85 2.53
C THR A 63 -3.33 3.06 1.35
N PRO A 64 -2.02 3.02 1.09
CA PRO A 64 -0.91 3.40 1.97
C PRO A 64 -0.41 4.86 1.89
N GLY A 65 -1.19 5.80 1.37
CA GLY A 65 -0.78 7.21 1.24
C GLY A 65 -0.11 7.53 -0.09
N THR A 66 -0.45 6.79 -1.16
CA THR A 66 0.13 7.01 -2.49
C THR A 66 -0.62 8.11 -3.22
N SER A 67 0.08 8.96 -3.97
CA SER A 67 -0.53 10.00 -4.80
C SER A 67 0.12 10.07 -6.18
N GLY A 68 -0.61 10.60 -7.15
CA GLY A 68 -0.13 10.80 -8.51
C GLY A 68 -0.99 11.81 -9.26
N SER A 69 -0.50 12.28 -10.40
CA SER A 69 -1.17 13.30 -11.20
C SER A 69 -0.92 13.11 -12.69
N ASN A 70 -1.90 13.48 -13.51
CA ASN A 70 -1.75 13.54 -14.95
C ASN A 70 -2.40 14.82 -15.48
N TRP A 71 -1.55 15.78 -15.88
CA TRP A 71 -1.97 17.11 -16.36
C TRP A 71 -2.49 17.12 -17.79
N ASN A 72 -2.34 16.03 -18.54
CA ASN A 72 -2.74 15.93 -19.94
C ASN A 72 -3.62 14.70 -20.23
N GLY A 73 -4.28 14.14 -19.21
CA GLY A 73 -5.12 12.97 -19.34
C GLY A 73 -6.11 12.82 -18.20
N ASP A 74 -6.82 11.71 -18.24
CA ASP A 74 -7.83 11.28 -17.28
C ASP A 74 -7.35 10.11 -16.39
N THR A 75 -6.15 9.58 -16.70
CA THR A 75 -5.62 8.37 -16.08
C THR A 75 -4.35 8.66 -15.31
N VAL A 76 -4.30 8.24 -14.05
CA VAL A 76 -3.08 8.22 -13.23
C VAL A 76 -2.62 6.77 -13.07
N SER A 77 -1.39 6.49 -13.49
CA SER A 77 -0.78 5.17 -13.39
C SER A 77 0.35 5.15 -12.36
N GLY A 78 0.77 3.96 -11.92
CA GLY A 78 1.86 3.79 -10.97
C GLY A 78 1.49 4.11 -9.53
N LEU A 79 0.19 4.11 -9.23
CA LEU A 79 -0.30 4.24 -7.86
C LEU A 79 -0.13 2.91 -7.13
N LYS A 80 0.17 2.96 -5.83
CA LYS A 80 0.25 1.79 -4.96
C LYS A 80 -0.95 1.80 -4.03
N ALA A 81 -1.60 0.66 -3.88
CA ALA A 81 -2.69 0.45 -2.93
C ALA A 81 -2.44 -0.82 -2.13
N PHE A 82 -3.09 -0.98 -0.98
CA PHE A 82 -3.15 -2.31 -0.36
C PHE A 82 -4.11 -3.21 -1.11
N THR A 83 -3.86 -4.51 -1.07
CA THR A 83 -4.89 -5.47 -1.45
C THR A 83 -6.08 -5.34 -0.48
N GLY A 84 -7.27 -5.06 -1.00
CA GLY A 84 -8.47 -4.80 -0.21
C GLY A 84 -9.21 -3.52 -0.62
N ASN A 85 -10.12 -3.08 0.25
CA ASN A 85 -10.85 -1.82 0.08
C ASN A 85 -9.96 -0.64 0.48
N ASN A 86 -9.77 0.29 -0.47
CA ASN A 86 -8.99 1.50 -0.26
C ASN A 86 -9.84 2.71 -0.59
N LEU A 87 -9.65 3.79 0.17
CA LEU A 87 -10.24 5.09 -0.15
C LEU A 87 -9.39 5.75 -1.23
N VAL A 88 -10.00 5.95 -2.40
CA VAL A 88 -9.41 6.70 -3.52
C VAL A 88 -10.09 8.04 -3.57
N GLN A 89 -9.31 9.10 -3.41
CA GLN A 89 -9.76 10.48 -3.49
C GLN A 89 -9.11 11.11 -4.71
N GLY A 90 -9.78 12.05 -5.34
CA GLY A 90 -9.19 12.74 -6.45
C GLY A 90 -9.84 14.06 -6.77
N THR A 91 -9.13 14.80 -7.61
CA THR A 91 -9.62 16.00 -8.25
C THR A 91 -9.39 15.89 -9.74
N ASN A 92 -10.29 16.44 -10.54
CA ASN A 92 -10.17 16.43 -11.99
C ASN A 92 -10.73 17.71 -12.59
N PHE A 93 -10.16 18.15 -13.70
CA PHE A 93 -10.74 19.22 -14.52
C PHE A 93 -11.75 18.64 -15.50
N CYS A 94 -13.02 19.00 -15.32
CA CYS A 94 -14.10 18.68 -16.22
C CYS A 94 -14.18 19.73 -17.33
N GLN A 95 -13.73 19.36 -18.53
CA GLN A 95 -13.77 20.24 -19.69
C GLN A 95 -15.19 20.26 -20.26
N THR A 96 -15.82 21.43 -20.32
CA THR A 96 -17.16 21.63 -20.92
C THR A 96 -17.06 22.12 -22.37
N GLY A 97 -15.92 22.73 -22.74
CA GLY A 97 -15.66 23.19 -24.10
C GLY A 97 -14.21 23.63 -24.32
N THR A 98 -13.93 24.07 -25.53
CA THR A 98 -12.69 24.76 -25.91
C THR A 98 -12.95 26.26 -25.91
N GLY A 99 -12.15 27.00 -25.15
CA GLY A 99 -12.21 28.45 -25.10
C GLY A 99 -11.64 29.10 -26.36
N ILE A 100 -11.90 30.41 -26.47
CA ILE A 100 -11.62 31.22 -27.67
C ILE A 100 -10.14 31.20 -28.08
N PHE A 101 -9.23 30.93 -27.14
CA PHE A 101 -7.78 30.82 -27.37
C PHE A 101 -7.24 29.39 -27.25
N GLY A 102 -8.09 28.37 -27.45
CA GLY A 102 -7.71 26.96 -27.30
C GLY A 102 -7.52 26.48 -25.86
N GLY A 103 -7.61 27.37 -24.86
CA GLY A 103 -7.66 26.99 -23.45
C GLY A 103 -8.98 26.30 -23.10
N GLY A 104 -8.95 25.13 -22.46
CA GLY A 104 -10.16 24.41 -22.07
C GLY A 104 -11.00 25.21 -21.07
N ILE A 105 -12.30 25.39 -21.37
CA ILE A 105 -13.27 25.91 -20.41
C ILE A 105 -13.81 24.72 -19.63
N GLY A 106 -13.94 24.89 -18.31
CA GLY A 106 -14.35 23.81 -17.44
C GLY A 106 -14.31 24.20 -15.97
N TYR A 107 -14.49 23.20 -15.13
CA TYR A 107 -14.48 23.35 -13.68
C TYR A 107 -13.71 22.20 -13.05
N TYR A 108 -13.14 22.41 -11.88
CA TYR A 108 -12.58 21.30 -11.10
C TYR A 108 -13.70 20.62 -10.32
N ASN A 109 -13.69 19.29 -10.33
CA ASN A 109 -14.52 18.47 -9.46
C ASN A 109 -13.63 17.70 -8.49
N THR A 110 -14.11 17.53 -7.27
CA THR A 110 -13.47 16.68 -6.26
C THR A 110 -14.38 15.50 -5.95
N TRP A 111 -13.79 14.34 -5.71
CA TRP A 111 -14.53 13.12 -5.47
C TRP A 111 -13.76 12.16 -4.57
N GLN A 112 -14.50 11.21 -4.00
CA GLN A 112 -13.96 10.13 -3.20
C GLN A 112 -14.78 8.87 -3.42
N VAL A 113 -14.11 7.75 -3.59
CA VAL A 113 -14.74 6.44 -3.81
C VAL A 113 -13.95 5.36 -3.09
N TYR A 114 -14.65 4.36 -2.58
CA TYR A 114 -14.00 3.14 -2.09
C TYR A 114 -13.84 2.15 -3.24
N ARG A 115 -12.63 1.59 -3.38
CA ARG A 115 -12.32 0.60 -4.42
C ARG A 115 -11.61 -0.60 -3.83
N TYR A 116 -12.06 -1.78 -4.24
CA TYR A 116 -11.40 -3.04 -3.95
C TYR A 116 -10.30 -3.31 -4.98
N PHE A 117 -9.06 -3.45 -4.51
CA PHE A 117 -7.91 -3.80 -5.33
C PHE A 117 -7.40 -5.18 -4.94
N SER A 118 -7.12 -6.04 -5.92
CA SER A 118 -6.76 -7.44 -5.65
C SER A 118 -5.54 -7.95 -6.40
N CYS A 119 -5.10 -7.27 -7.46
CA CYS A 119 -4.02 -7.76 -8.32
C CYS A 119 -3.13 -6.63 -8.81
N SER A 120 -1.83 -6.90 -8.90
CA SER A 120 -0.85 -5.94 -9.46
C SER A 120 -1.11 -5.68 -10.94
N GLY A 121 -0.98 -4.42 -11.35
CA GLY A 121 -1.31 -3.94 -12.69
C GLY A 121 -2.80 -3.68 -12.93
N GLN A 122 -3.65 -3.77 -11.90
CA GLN A 122 -5.09 -3.56 -12.05
C GLN A 122 -5.39 -2.13 -12.56
N ARG A 123 -6.27 -2.04 -13.56
CA ARG A 123 -6.84 -0.77 -14.03
C ARG A 123 -8.25 -0.65 -13.48
N THR A 124 -8.57 0.51 -12.92
CA THR A 124 -9.91 0.79 -12.39
C THR A 124 -10.44 2.10 -12.94
N TYR A 125 -11.76 2.21 -12.98
CA TYR A 125 -12.47 3.38 -13.49
C TYR A 125 -13.28 3.98 -12.37
N VAL A 126 -13.19 5.30 -12.20
CA VAL A 126 -13.92 6.06 -11.18
C VAL A 126 -14.86 7.05 -11.80
#